data_AF-A0A960VBS9-F1
#
_entry.id   AF-A0A960VBS9-F1
#
_cell.length_a   1.000
_cell.length_b   1.000
_cell.length_c   1.000
_cell.angle_alpha   90.00
_cell.angle_beta   90.00
_cell.angle_gamma   90.00
#
_symmetry.space_group_name_H-M   'P 1'
#
loop_
_entity.id
_entity.type
_entity.pdbx_description
1 polymer ?
#
loop_
_entity_poly.entity_id
_entity_poly.type
_entity_poly.pdbx_seq_one_letter_code
_entity_poly.pdbx_strand_id
1 'polypeptide(L)'
;TIDLESGQLFGKVKNIPKGSKVTITTPTFTGGVRGTEFAFSEGNSGDDSDQLEDGVFVTEGSVEVKRNDSPKTVTVKAGQQILSKSKEILVGILDDHNKKKMRILQTIQVMKEENYQLLQKQLEKNKEILKK
;
A
#
# COMPACT_ATOMS: atom_id res chain seq x y z
N THR A 1 -1.19 -7.65 -12.27
CA THR A 1 -2.29 -7.07 -11.49
C THR A 1 -2.32 -7.74 -10.15
N ILE A 2 -2.70 -7.02 -9.11
CA ILE A 2 -2.91 -7.55 -7.76
C ILE A 2 -4.38 -7.34 -7.44
N ASP A 3 -5.08 -8.42 -7.12
CA ASP A 3 -6.50 -8.37 -6.75
C ASP A 3 -6.60 -8.47 -5.22
N LEU A 4 -7.21 -7.45 -4.60
CA LEU A 4 -7.46 -7.38 -3.16
C LEU A 4 -8.98 -7.46 -2.95
N GLU A 5 -9.48 -8.65 -2.61
CA GLU A 5 -10.91 -8.86 -2.36
C GLU A 5 -11.36 -8.22 -1.03
N SER A 6 -10.51 -8.26 0.01
CA SER A 6 -10.74 -7.64 1.31
C SER A 6 -9.43 -7.49 2.10
N GLY A 7 -9.44 -6.64 3.13
CA GLY A 7 -8.31 -6.39 4.02
C GLY A 7 -7.49 -5.17 3.61
N GLN A 8 -6.20 -5.16 3.98
CA GLN A 8 -5.28 -4.04 3.73
C GLN A 8 -4.06 -4.50 2.95
N LEU A 9 -3.76 -3.77 1.88
CA LEU A 9 -2.55 -3.93 1.10
C LEU A 9 -1.69 -2.68 1.25
N PHE A 10 -0.63 -2.78 2.04
CA PHE A 10 0.44 -1.80 2.06
C PHE A 10 1.59 -2.26 1.15
N GLY A 11 2.08 -1.37 0.30
CA GLY A 11 3.12 -1.73 -0.65
C GLY A 11 3.96 -0.55 -1.10
N LYS A 12 5.22 -0.85 -1.39
CA LYS A 12 6.15 0.08 -2.04
C LYS A 12 6.65 -0.53 -3.34
N VAL A 13 6.26 0.06 -4.46
CA VAL A 13 6.67 -0.42 -5.79
C VAL A 13 7.94 0.32 -6.20
N LYS A 14 9.06 -0.40 -6.24
CA LYS A 14 10.37 0.10 -6.72
C LYS A 14 10.77 -0.62 -8.01
N ASN A 15 11.64 0.00 -8.81
CA ASN A 15 12.32 -0.61 -9.96
C ASN A 15 11.41 -1.25 -11.03
N ILE A 16 10.42 -0.52 -11.51
CA ILE A 16 9.59 -0.93 -12.66
C ILE A 16 10.12 -0.33 -13.97
N PRO A 17 10.22 -1.12 -15.06
CA PRO A 17 10.67 -0.65 -16.37
C PRO A 17 9.88 0.56 -16.87
N LYS A 18 10.51 1.39 -17.72
CA LYS A 18 9.81 2.51 -18.37
C LYS A 18 8.61 1.98 -19.17
N GLY A 19 7.43 2.54 -18.94
CA GLY A 19 6.17 2.11 -19.57
C GLY A 19 5.37 1.05 -18.80
N SER A 20 5.96 0.37 -17.80
CA SER A 20 5.24 -0.60 -16.98
C SER A 20 4.47 0.08 -15.83
N LYS A 21 3.30 -0.43 -15.48
CA LYS A 21 2.54 -0.04 -14.29
C LYS A 21 2.11 -1.27 -13.51
N VAL A 22 2.04 -1.15 -12.19
CA VAL A 22 1.37 -2.15 -11.36
C VAL A 22 -0.06 -1.70 -11.21
N THR A 23 -1.00 -2.60 -11.47
CA THR A 23 -2.43 -2.34 -11.27
C THR A 23 -2.90 -3.12 -10.06
N ILE A 24 -3.59 -2.42 -9.16
CA ILE A 24 -4.23 -2.97 -7.98
C ILE A 24 -5.72 -2.82 -8.18
N THR A 25 -6.45 -3.90 -7.99
CA THR A 25 -7.90 -3.93 -8.16
C THR A 25 -8.52 -4.41 -6.87
N THR A 26 -9.43 -3.59 -6.33
CA THR A 26 -10.31 -3.92 -5.22
C THR A 26 -11.76 -3.92 -5.74
N PRO A 27 -12.73 -4.49 -5.01
CA PRO A 27 -14.15 -4.38 -5.34
C PRO A 27 -14.58 -2.93 -5.64
N THR A 28 -14.11 -1.96 -4.85
CA THR A 28 -14.49 -0.55 -5.03
C THR A 28 -13.61 0.18 -6.05
N PHE A 29 -12.29 -0.02 -6.04
CA PHE A 29 -11.34 0.82 -6.77
C PHE A 29 -10.33 0.02 -7.58
N THR A 30 -9.94 0.57 -8.73
CA THR A 30 -8.77 0.13 -9.49
C THR A 30 -7.73 1.24 -9.49
N GLY A 31 -6.53 0.94 -8.97
CA GLY A 31 -5.41 1.86 -8.87
C GLY A 31 -4.23 1.47 -9.76
N GLY A 32 -3.70 2.43 -10.52
CA GLY A 32 -2.42 2.34 -11.22
C GLY A 32 -1.31 2.96 -10.38
N VAL A 33 -0.31 2.16 -9.99
CA VAL A 33 0.82 2.61 -9.17
C VAL A 33 2.12 2.50 -9.95
N ARG A 34 2.98 3.52 -9.82
CA ARG A 34 4.30 3.54 -10.44
C ARG A 34 5.32 4.27 -9.57
N GLY A 35 6.25 3.53 -8.96
CA GLY A 35 7.28 4.14 -8.13
C GLY A 35 6.71 4.72 -6.83
N THR A 36 5.62 4.12 -6.33
CA THR A 36 4.74 4.71 -5.33
C THR A 36 4.73 3.86 -4.07
N GLU A 37 4.62 4.51 -2.93
CA GLU A 37 4.27 3.89 -1.65
C GLU A 37 2.83 4.24 -1.29
N PHE A 38 2.03 3.20 -1.06
CA PHE A 38 0.58 3.31 -0.97
C PHE A 38 0.01 2.27 0.01
N ALA A 39 -1.23 2.51 0.42
CA ALA A 39 -2.10 1.53 1.03
C ALA A 39 -3.46 1.48 0.32
N PHE A 40 -3.99 0.29 0.08
CA PHE A 40 -5.39 0.04 -0.27
C PHE A 40 -6.04 -0.67 0.90
N SER A 41 -7.26 -0.29 1.26
CA SER A 41 -8.07 -0.93 2.28
C SER A 41 -9.46 -1.18 1.73
N GLU A 42 -9.98 -2.40 1.92
CA GLU A 42 -11.31 -2.80 1.48
C GLU A 42 -11.99 -3.69 2.53
N GLY A 43 -13.27 -3.46 2.81
CA GLY A 43 -14.07 -4.24 3.76
C GLY A 43 -13.78 -3.92 5.23
N ASN A 44 -13.11 -2.80 5.52
CA ASN A 44 -12.78 -2.30 6.85
C ASN A 44 -13.60 -1.06 7.19
N SER A 45 -14.40 -1.16 8.25
CA SER A 45 -15.25 -0.08 8.77
C SER A 45 -14.44 1.10 9.35
N GLY A 46 -13.17 0.86 9.71
CA GLY A 46 -12.29 1.83 10.35
C GLY A 46 -12.47 2.01 11.85
N ASP A 47 -13.37 1.23 12.48
CA ASP A 47 -13.68 1.33 13.91
C ASP A 47 -12.55 0.78 14.79
N ASP A 48 -11.70 -0.10 14.26
CA ASP A 48 -10.51 -0.57 14.96
C ASP A 48 -9.33 0.43 14.85
N SER A 49 -8.67 0.68 15.98
CA SER A 49 -7.56 1.64 16.11
C SER A 49 -6.44 1.40 15.12
N ASP A 50 -6.25 0.16 14.66
CA ASP A 50 -5.09 -0.24 13.87
C ASP A 50 -5.42 -0.37 12.38
N GLN A 51 -6.70 -0.28 12.00
CA GLN A 51 -7.15 -0.54 10.64
C GLN A 51 -7.40 0.73 9.83
N LEU A 52 -6.89 0.78 8.59
CA LEU A 52 -7.22 1.86 7.67
C LEU A 52 -8.68 1.76 7.25
N GLU A 53 -9.36 2.91 7.17
CA GLU A 53 -10.70 2.97 6.57
C GLU A 53 -10.67 2.52 5.11
N ASP A 54 -11.80 2.07 4.59
CA ASP A 54 -11.91 1.71 3.17
C ASP A 54 -11.55 2.87 2.25
N GLY A 55 -10.54 2.64 1.41
CA GLY A 55 -9.95 3.70 0.63
C GLY A 55 -8.57 3.43 0.08
N VAL A 56 -8.02 4.48 -0.52
CA VAL A 56 -6.68 4.51 -1.12
C VAL A 56 -5.88 5.63 -0.47
N PHE A 57 -4.70 5.30 0.04
CA PHE A 57 -3.83 6.22 0.76
C PHE A 57 -2.45 6.23 0.13
N VAL A 58 -1.85 7.41 -0.06
CA VAL A 58 -0.57 7.55 -0.75
C VAL A 58 0.41 8.32 0.12
N THR A 59 1.56 7.71 0.45
CA THR A 59 2.62 8.37 1.23
C THR A 59 3.71 8.94 0.36
N GLU A 60 4.06 8.27 -0.75
CA GLU A 60 5.13 8.70 -1.65
C GLU A 60 4.74 8.42 -3.09
N GLY A 61 4.98 9.36 -4.01
CA GLY A 61 4.65 9.23 -5.43
C GLY A 61 3.20 9.62 -5.76
N SER A 62 2.60 8.94 -6.73
CA SER A 62 1.21 9.15 -7.13
C SER A 62 0.53 7.85 -7.55
N VAL A 63 -0.78 7.80 -7.40
CA VAL A 63 -1.66 6.69 -7.82
C VAL A 63 -2.78 7.25 -8.69
N GLU A 64 -3.01 6.62 -9.84
CA GLU A 64 -4.22 6.88 -10.63
C GLU A 64 -5.32 5.93 -10.17
N VAL A 65 -6.35 6.47 -9.52
CA VAL A 65 -7.47 5.69 -8.97
C VAL A 65 -8.70 5.88 -9.83
N LYS A 66 -9.33 4.79 -10.20
CA LYS A 66 -10.64 4.74 -10.85
C LYS A 66 -11.59 3.97 -9.93
N ARG A 67 -12.81 4.46 -9.74
CA ARG A 67 -13.84 3.65 -9.06
C ARG A 67 -14.48 2.69 -10.06
N ASN A 68 -14.76 1.46 -9.67
CA ASN A 68 -15.24 0.45 -10.63
C ASN A 68 -16.67 0.72 -11.12
N ASP A 69 -17.47 1.43 -10.33
CA ASP A 69 -18.84 1.85 -10.65
C ASP A 69 -18.91 3.15 -11.49
N SER A 70 -17.79 3.82 -11.73
CA SER A 70 -17.73 5.14 -12.34
C SER A 70 -16.64 5.25 -13.42
N PRO A 71 -16.88 5.95 -14.53
CA PRO A 71 -15.83 6.18 -15.52
C PRO A 71 -14.77 7.21 -15.06
N LYS A 72 -14.98 7.91 -13.94
CA LYS A 72 -14.06 8.95 -13.47
C LYS A 72 -12.76 8.35 -12.93
N THR A 73 -11.64 8.84 -13.45
CA THR A 73 -10.29 8.56 -12.94
C THR A 73 -9.75 9.81 -12.25
N VAL A 74 -9.10 9.62 -11.12
CA VAL A 74 -8.57 10.69 -10.28
C VAL A 74 -7.15 10.33 -9.87
N THR A 75 -6.24 11.28 -9.96
CA THR A 75 -4.86 11.09 -9.51
C THR A 75 -4.73 11.53 -8.04
N VAL A 76 -4.31 10.59 -7.19
CA VAL A 76 -3.98 10.82 -5.78
C VAL A 76 -2.47 10.97 -5.66
N LYS A 77 -2.01 12.07 -5.10
CA LYS A 77 -0.58 12.35 -4.88
C LYS A 77 -0.17 11.99 -3.45
N ALA A 78 1.13 11.98 -3.20
CA ALA A 78 1.70 11.83 -1.86
C ALA A 78 1.03 12.80 -0.86
N GLY A 79 0.65 12.27 0.30
CA GLY A 79 -0.06 13.01 1.34
C GLY A 79 -1.56 13.20 1.06
N GLN A 80 -2.12 12.52 0.06
CA GLN A 80 -3.55 12.52 -0.22
C GLN A 80 -4.17 11.13 -0.01
N GLN A 81 -5.48 11.12 0.16
CA GLN A 81 -6.29 9.91 0.34
C GLN A 81 -7.63 10.01 -0.40
N ILE A 82 -8.21 8.85 -0.71
CA ILE A 82 -9.60 8.70 -1.16
C ILE A 82 -10.28 7.73 -0.20
N LEU A 83 -11.48 8.07 0.25
CA LEU A 83 -12.31 7.18 1.06
C LEU A 83 -13.45 6.59 0.22
N SER A 84 -13.82 5.35 0.51
CA SER A 84 -14.93 4.63 -0.14
C SER A 84 -16.31 5.12 0.32
N LYS A 85 -16.41 5.68 1.54
CA LYS A 85 -17.68 6.10 2.17
C LYS A 85 -18.48 7.14 1.37
N SER A 86 -17.83 7.90 0.47
CA SER A 86 -18.48 8.92 -0.35
C SER A 86 -18.86 8.38 -1.73
N LYS A 87 -20.12 8.57 -2.14
CA LYS A 87 -20.61 8.28 -3.50
C LYS A 87 -19.84 9.01 -4.60
N GLU A 88 -19.04 10.00 -4.26
CA GLU A 88 -18.12 10.68 -5.18
C GLU A 88 -16.66 10.42 -4.78
N ILE A 89 -15.76 10.43 -5.76
CA ILE A 89 -14.33 10.31 -5.51
C ILE A 89 -13.84 11.65 -4.96
N LEU A 90 -13.74 11.76 -3.64
CA LEU A 90 -13.20 12.93 -2.96
C LEU A 90 -11.73 12.69 -2.63
N VAL A 91 -10.84 13.51 -3.20
CA VAL A 91 -9.43 13.52 -2.82
C VAL A 91 -9.30 14.39 -1.58
N GLY A 92 -9.07 13.76 -0.44
CA GLY A 92 -8.78 14.41 0.82
C GLY A 92 -7.27 14.53 1.06
N ILE A 93 -6.90 15.42 1.97
CA ILE A 93 -5.57 15.38 2.58
C ILE A 93 -5.51 14.14 3.47
N LEU A 94 -4.38 13.44 3.49
CA LEU A 94 -4.16 12.31 4.37
C LEU A 94 -4.27 12.76 5.84
N ASP A 95 -5.30 12.26 6.51
CA ASP A 95 -5.60 12.61 7.89
C ASP A 95 -4.48 12.16 8.84
N ASP A 96 -4.28 12.89 9.94
CA ASP A 96 -3.20 12.61 10.89
C ASP A 96 -3.33 11.21 11.51
N HIS A 97 -4.55 10.70 11.68
CA HIS A 97 -4.78 9.34 12.15
C HIS A 97 -4.29 8.31 11.12
N ASN A 98 -4.72 8.44 9.86
CA ASN A 98 -4.31 7.54 8.78
C ASN A 98 -2.80 7.66 8.49
N LYS A 99 -2.23 8.86 8.61
CA LYS A 99 -0.79 9.09 8.51
C LYS A 99 -0.01 8.35 9.61
N LYS A 100 -0.52 8.34 10.84
CA LYS A 100 0.09 7.57 11.94
C LYS A 100 0.02 6.07 11.65
N LYS A 101 -1.12 5.56 11.18
CA LYS A 101 -1.28 4.15 10.79
C LYS A 101 -0.31 3.77 9.66
N MET A 102 -0.18 4.60 8.62
CA MET A 102 0.76 4.37 7.54
C MET A 102 2.22 4.35 8.01
N ARG A 103 2.61 5.21 8.97
CA ARG A 103 3.95 5.14 9.57
C ARG A 103 4.21 3.84 10.33
N ILE A 104 3.20 3.31 11.01
CA ILE A 104 3.31 2.02 11.70
C ILE A 104 3.54 0.92 10.65
N LEU A 105 2.75 0.90 9.57
CA LEU A 105 2.89 -0.07 8.47
C LEU A 105 4.27 0.02 7.79
N GLN A 106 4.76 1.23 7.53
CA GLN A 106 6.12 1.47 7.04
C GLN A 106 7.17 0.86 7.97
N THR A 107 7.06 1.12 9.27
CA THR A 107 8.02 0.63 10.27
C THR A 107 8.03 -0.90 10.33
N ILE A 108 6.85 -1.53 10.31
CA ILE A 108 6.71 -2.99 10.27
C ILE A 108 7.38 -3.57 9.02
N GLN A 109 7.20 -2.93 7.85
CA GLN A 109 7.83 -3.39 6.62
C GLN A 109 9.36 -3.31 6.68
N VAL A 110 9.92 -2.22 7.21
CA VAL A 110 11.38 -2.08 7.38
C VAL A 110 11.92 -3.15 8.34
N MET A 111 11.29 -3.32 9.51
CA MET A 111 11.71 -4.34 10.48
C MET A 111 11.67 -5.76 9.88
N LYS A 112 10.65 -6.08 9.07
CA LYS A 112 10.54 -7.38 8.40
C LYS A 112 11.69 -7.62 7.41
N GLU A 113 12.06 -6.60 6.64
CA GLU A 113 13.17 -6.67 5.68
C GLU A 113 14.51 -6.85 6.40
N GLU A 114 14.77 -6.08 7.45
CA GLU A 114 15.98 -6.20 8.27
C GLU A 114 16.11 -7.58 8.92
N ASN A 115 15.01 -8.09 9.49
CA ASN A 115 14.97 -9.43 10.08
C ASN A 115 15.23 -10.53 9.04
N TYR A 116 14.67 -10.39 7.83
CA TYR A 116 14.92 -11.35 6.75
C TYR A 116 16.40 -11.39 6.36
N GLN A 117 17.04 -10.22 6.21
CA GLN A 117 18.47 -10.14 5.91
C GLN A 117 19.34 -10.73 7.02
N LEU A 118 18.96 -10.52 8.29
CA LEU A 118 19.66 -11.12 9.42
C LEU A 118 19.57 -12.66 9.39
N LEU A 119 18.40 -13.23 9.14
CA LEU A 119 18.19 -14.67 9.03
C LEU A 119 19.01 -15.28 7.89
N GLN A 120 19.05 -14.63 6.73
CA GLN A 120 19.88 -15.07 5.60
C GLN A 120 21.37 -15.12 5.98
N LYS A 121 21.89 -14.05 6.63
CA LYS A 121 23.28 -14.01 7.10
C LYS A 121 23.57 -15.11 8.14
N GLN A 122 22.64 -15.40 9.03
CA GLN A 122 22.80 -16.47 10.02
C GLN A 122 22.82 -17.86 9.37
N LEU A 123 21.93 -18.11 8.40
CA LEU A 123 21.92 -19.36 7.64
C LEU A 123 23.24 -19.57 6.88
N GLU A 124 23.77 -18.51 6.27
CA GLU A 124 25.04 -18.55 5.57
C GLU A 124 26.21 -18.86 6.51
N LYS A 125 26.30 -18.15 7.64
CA LYS A 125 27.29 -18.44 8.70
C LYS A 125 27.20 -19.87 9.21
N ASN A 126 25.99 -20.38 9.44
CA ASN A 126 25.81 -21.77 9.89
C ASN A 126 26.30 -22.78 8.84
N LYS A 127 26.05 -22.54 7.54
CA LYS A 127 26.58 -23.37 6.45
C LYS A 127 28.10 -23.34 6.37
N GLU A 128 28.73 -22.20 6.64
CA GLU A 128 30.19 -22.09 6.68
C GLU A 128 30.79 -22.86 7.86
N ILE A 129 30.15 -22.81 9.03
CA ILE A 129 30.57 -23.56 10.22
C ILE A 129 30.44 -25.08 9.98
N LEU A 130 29.36 -25.53 9.34
CA LEU A 130 29.13 -26.95 9.02
C LEU A 130 30.08 -27.53 7.96
N LYS A 131 30.78 -26.68 7.19
CA LYS A 131 31.78 -27.08 6.20
C LYS A 131 33.21 -27.14 6.77
N LYS A 132 33.39 -26.76 8.03
CA LYS A 132 34.63 -26.89 8.80
C LYS A 132 34.56 -28.12 9.71
#